data_AF-A0A3Q0SJV6-F1
#
_entry.id   AF-A0A3Q0SJV6-F1
#
_cell.length_a   1.000
_cell.length_b   1.000
_cell.length_c   1.000
_cell.angle_alpha   90.00
_cell.angle_beta   90.00
_cell.angle_gamma   90.00
#
_symmetry.space_group_name_H-M   'P 1'
#
loop_
_entity.id
_entity.type
_entity.pdbx_description
1 polymer ?
#
loop_
_entity_poly.entity_id
_entity_poly.type
_entity_poly.pdbx_seq_one_letter_code
_entity_poly.pdbx_strand_id
1 'polypeptide(L)'
;MISSSTPPPLYLGLLLFLLYNSPVLACQTGTRSQCESAPFVPGHNLAGEGFNVVTLSRTGAYVVDVRTYLTPNGTCTLCSNPLQDNRLQKLPVSGEDWRAISQCSADITKSSHTSVRYSIIIIGLALERFMTESVEVGGTRSKAYNFATQMASEDRYTFSLHGVTCICCMIYLPTFYNSFTKPQYNDLIHTYGTHYIRQVYLGGRLRRVTAARTCLSSLNGLSPNEVREADVFTPVYLTVSLSALGFLYVSSIFSLHQHYTEVVGGNGWLGDFLLTQNDSLGFVNWLHSVKNRPDIVSYSLRPMCELMPTDNQKTGMKAAIEQYLEDSMIANSQREKQCWPNTPNLDSNCCPQQVGKGTLTVTMIRAWGLAGDYFGTFVKMQFGSIHHKTNVINSDNPTWHINYDFGKVDTHLALNVELWDEDWYYNDLLGSCNRSLMMGSHSFTCSANTGSFQVRYTLTCDLHLTGDRCERYKPSPN
;
A
#
# COMPACT_ATOMS: atom_id res chain seq x y z
N MET A 1 10.60 50.57 62.46
CA MET A 1 11.03 50.83 61.07
C MET A 1 10.60 49.68 60.18
N ILE A 2 9.59 49.88 59.32
CA ILE A 2 9.44 49.14 58.06
C ILE A 2 8.95 50.19 57.06
N SER A 3 9.67 50.39 55.96
CA SER A 3 9.30 51.36 54.91
C SER A 3 8.68 50.62 53.74
N SER A 4 7.54 51.07 53.25
CA SER A 4 6.89 50.50 52.07
C SER A 4 7.59 50.99 50.79
N SER A 5 8.56 50.24 50.29
CA SER A 5 9.16 50.49 48.99
C SER A 5 8.16 50.23 47.87
N THR A 6 7.76 51.30 47.16
CA THR A 6 7.00 51.19 45.91
C THR A 6 7.85 50.46 44.85
N PRO A 7 7.29 49.51 44.10
CA PRO A 7 8.04 48.82 43.04
C PRO A 7 8.39 49.80 41.91
N PRO A 8 9.58 49.70 41.30
CA PRO A 8 10.01 50.62 40.26
C PRO A 8 9.16 50.48 38.98
N PRO A 9 8.94 51.57 38.22
CA PRO A 9 8.03 51.57 37.07
C PRO A 9 8.41 50.58 35.96
N LEU A 10 9.69 50.19 35.87
CA LEU A 10 10.16 49.13 34.97
C LEU A 10 9.49 47.78 35.23
N TYR A 11 9.20 47.41 36.48
CA TYR A 11 8.51 46.15 36.79
C TYR A 11 7.05 46.19 36.33
N LEU A 12 6.37 47.33 36.50
CA LEU A 12 5.00 47.53 36.03
C LEU A 12 4.93 47.52 34.50
N GLY A 13 5.90 48.17 33.84
CA GLY A 13 6.08 48.12 32.39
C GLY A 13 6.34 46.71 31.86
N LEU A 14 7.19 45.92 32.53
CA LEU A 14 7.48 44.53 32.13
C LEU A 14 6.26 43.62 32.32
N LEU A 15 5.50 43.77 33.42
CA LEU A 15 4.24 43.08 33.65
C LEU A 15 3.20 43.42 32.57
N LEU A 16 3.06 44.71 32.23
CA LEU A 16 2.19 45.13 31.12
C LEU A 16 2.64 44.55 29.78
N PHE A 17 3.95 44.51 29.50
CA PHE A 17 4.47 43.94 28.25
C PHE A 17 4.24 42.41 28.17
N LEU A 18 4.38 41.69 29.29
CA LEU A 18 4.10 40.26 29.40
C LEU A 18 2.60 39.95 29.30
N LEU A 19 1.74 40.80 29.86
CA LEU A 19 0.28 40.71 29.67
C LEU A 19 -0.12 40.98 28.21
N TYR A 20 0.48 41.97 27.55
CA TYR A 20 0.16 42.36 26.18
C TYR A 20 0.71 41.38 25.12
N ASN A 21 1.79 40.66 25.43
CA ASN A 21 2.42 39.67 24.54
C ASN A 21 2.19 38.21 24.97
N SER A 22 1.22 37.94 25.85
CA SER A 22 0.80 36.58 26.18
C SER A 22 -0.10 36.03 25.07
N PRO A 23 0.32 35.04 24.25
CA PRO A 23 -0.50 34.45 23.18
C PRO A 23 -1.63 33.53 23.73
N VAL A 24 -1.94 33.67 25.01
CA VAL A 24 -2.84 32.83 25.80
C VAL A 24 -4.30 33.30 25.69
N LEU A 25 -4.51 34.58 25.37
CA LEU A 25 -5.83 35.21 25.22
C LEU A 25 -6.19 35.46 23.75
N ALA A 26 -6.03 34.44 22.91
CA ALA A 26 -6.58 34.44 21.55
C ALA A 26 -8.12 34.47 21.53
N CYS A 27 -8.76 34.13 22.66
CA CYS A 27 -10.21 34.09 22.83
C CYS A 27 -10.67 34.95 24.02
N GLN A 28 -11.87 35.54 23.89
CA GLN A 28 -12.50 36.46 24.84
C GLN A 28 -14.01 36.17 24.98
N THR A 29 -14.62 36.63 26.07
CA THR A 29 -16.07 36.52 26.27
C THR A 29 -16.82 37.55 25.42
N GLY A 30 -17.64 37.08 24.48
CA GLY A 30 -18.51 37.91 23.64
C GLY A 30 -19.88 38.20 24.27
N THR A 31 -20.44 39.37 23.95
CA THR A 31 -21.84 39.68 24.24
C THR A 31 -22.78 38.97 23.27
N ARG A 32 -24.06 38.80 23.64
CA ARG A 32 -25.05 38.07 22.83
C ARG A 32 -25.10 38.48 21.36
N SER A 33 -25.12 39.78 21.07
CA SER A 33 -25.16 40.29 19.69
C SER A 33 -23.89 40.00 18.90
N GLN A 34 -22.71 40.08 19.54
CA GLN A 34 -21.45 39.66 18.93
C GLN A 34 -21.48 38.15 18.63
N CYS A 35 -21.95 37.34 19.58
CA CYS A 35 -22.10 35.89 19.46
C CYS A 35 -23.09 35.47 18.36
N GLU A 36 -24.17 36.21 18.17
CA GLU A 36 -25.12 35.98 17.08
C GLU A 36 -24.49 36.36 15.72
N SER A 37 -23.76 37.48 15.64
CA SER A 37 -23.10 37.95 14.41
C SER A 37 -21.86 37.15 13.96
N ALA A 38 -21.12 36.55 14.88
CA ALA A 38 -19.86 35.87 14.58
C ALA A 38 -20.14 34.52 13.88
N PRO A 39 -19.40 34.16 12.82
CA PRO A 39 -19.41 32.79 12.31
C PRO A 39 -18.66 31.87 13.29
N PHE A 40 -18.87 30.56 13.19
CA PHE A 40 -18.03 29.61 13.92
C PHE A 40 -16.59 29.57 13.37
N VAL A 41 -15.64 29.11 14.19
CA VAL A 41 -14.30 28.76 13.70
C VAL A 41 -14.36 27.65 12.63
N PRO A 42 -13.49 27.68 11.59
CA PRO A 42 -13.43 26.64 10.58
C PRO A 42 -13.20 25.26 11.20
N GLY A 43 -14.05 24.29 10.83
CA GLY A 43 -13.95 22.90 11.33
C GLY A 43 -14.37 22.67 12.79
N HIS A 44 -15.07 23.61 13.45
CA HIS A 44 -15.60 23.44 14.81
C HIS A 44 -16.36 22.11 15.01
N ASN A 45 -17.09 21.65 13.99
CA ASN A 45 -17.88 20.42 13.98
C ASN A 45 -17.10 19.18 13.49
N LEU A 46 -15.78 19.14 13.64
CA LEU A 46 -14.96 17.96 13.29
C LEU A 46 -14.39 17.23 14.53
N ALA A 47 -14.36 17.89 15.68
CA ALA A 47 -14.23 17.21 16.96
C ALA A 47 -15.58 16.63 17.39
N GLY A 48 -15.60 15.57 18.19
CA GLY A 48 -16.82 15.02 18.79
C GLY A 48 -17.69 14.19 17.85
N GLU A 49 -17.28 14.05 16.59
CA GLU A 49 -17.86 13.09 15.64
C GLU A 49 -17.45 11.66 16.02
N GLY A 50 -18.36 10.72 15.79
CA GLY A 50 -18.16 9.29 15.98
C GLY A 50 -17.22 8.67 14.92
N PHE A 51 -16.45 7.67 15.31
CA PHE A 51 -15.35 7.11 14.53
C PHE A 51 -15.27 5.58 14.62
N ASN A 52 -15.22 4.91 13.47
CA ASN A 52 -15.02 3.47 13.40
C ASN A 52 -13.56 3.16 13.03
N VAL A 53 -12.85 2.49 13.95
CA VAL A 53 -11.42 2.16 13.79
C VAL A 53 -11.15 1.05 12.76
N VAL A 54 -12.14 0.20 12.43
CA VAL A 54 -12.00 -0.88 11.45
C VAL A 54 -11.96 -0.33 10.03
N THR A 55 -12.80 0.66 9.74
CA THR A 55 -12.82 1.39 8.46
C THR A 55 -11.87 2.59 8.42
N LEU A 56 -11.36 3.03 9.58
CA LEU A 56 -10.69 4.31 9.80
C LEU A 56 -11.51 5.51 9.28
N SER A 57 -12.85 5.43 9.42
CA SER A 57 -13.77 6.46 8.93
C SER A 57 -14.55 7.12 10.06
N ARG A 58 -14.83 8.41 9.87
CA ARG A 58 -15.88 9.13 10.61
C ARG A 58 -17.25 8.56 10.23
N THR A 59 -18.24 8.72 11.10
CA THR A 59 -19.58 8.12 10.94
C THR A 59 -20.68 9.11 10.57
N GLY A 60 -20.43 10.42 10.60
CA GLY A 60 -21.43 11.46 10.38
C GLY A 60 -22.33 11.76 11.58
N ALA A 61 -22.32 10.91 12.62
CA ALA A 61 -23.06 11.15 13.85
C ALA A 61 -22.17 11.82 14.92
N TYR A 62 -22.78 12.68 15.74
CA TYR A 62 -22.10 13.45 16.77
C TYR A 62 -22.40 12.90 18.15
N VAL A 63 -21.34 12.62 18.92
CA VAL A 63 -21.41 12.14 20.31
C VAL A 63 -21.27 13.31 21.31
N VAL A 64 -20.92 14.49 20.83
CA VAL A 64 -20.78 15.75 21.60
C VAL A 64 -21.52 16.87 20.88
N ASP A 65 -22.23 17.73 21.62
CA ASP A 65 -22.93 18.89 21.05
C ASP A 65 -21.96 20.01 20.65
N VAL A 66 -21.57 19.99 19.38
CA VAL A 66 -20.74 21.02 18.73
C VAL A 66 -21.55 22.20 18.17
N ARG A 67 -22.84 22.35 18.50
CA ARG A 67 -23.73 23.41 17.98
C ARG A 67 -24.07 24.47 19.02
N THR A 68 -24.26 24.09 20.28
CA THR A 68 -24.54 25.09 21.34
C THR A 68 -23.32 25.99 21.55
N TYR A 69 -23.51 27.30 21.40
CA TYR A 69 -22.44 28.32 21.51
C TYR A 69 -22.73 29.40 22.56
N LEU A 70 -23.96 29.47 23.10
CA LEU A 70 -24.32 30.40 24.18
C LEU A 70 -24.25 29.68 25.54
N THR A 71 -23.68 30.36 26.53
CA THR A 71 -23.78 29.97 27.94
C THR A 71 -25.19 30.26 28.48
N PRO A 72 -25.58 29.70 29.65
CA PRO A 72 -26.83 30.09 30.33
C PRO A 72 -26.95 31.60 30.61
N ASN A 73 -25.83 32.32 30.66
CA ASN A 73 -25.79 33.78 30.86
C ASN A 73 -25.92 34.58 29.55
N GLY A 74 -26.13 33.92 28.40
CA GLY A 74 -26.29 34.57 27.09
C GLY A 74 -25.00 35.10 26.45
N THR A 75 -23.83 34.71 26.97
CA THR A 75 -22.50 35.03 26.41
C THR A 75 -21.93 33.85 25.62
N CYS A 76 -20.83 34.05 24.90
CA CYS A 76 -20.08 32.97 24.23
C CYS A 76 -18.57 33.22 24.27
N THR A 77 -17.79 32.23 23.84
CA THR A 77 -16.35 32.37 23.55
C THR A 77 -16.15 32.82 22.11
N LEU A 78 -15.47 33.96 21.91
CA LEU A 78 -15.06 34.50 20.61
C LEU A 78 -13.53 34.51 20.49
N CYS A 79 -12.99 33.84 19.48
CA CYS A 79 -11.57 33.79 19.19
C CYS A 79 -11.21 34.67 17.98
N SER A 80 -10.07 35.37 18.04
CA SER A 80 -9.49 36.08 16.89
C SER A 80 -8.71 35.11 16.02
N ASN A 81 -9.00 35.05 14.72
CA ASN A 81 -8.33 34.15 13.79
C ASN A 81 -7.29 34.86 12.91
N PRO A 82 -5.98 34.78 13.22
CA PRO A 82 -4.93 35.43 12.43
C PRO A 82 -4.76 34.84 11.02
N LEU A 83 -5.27 33.64 10.74
CA LEU A 83 -5.26 33.06 9.39
C LEU A 83 -6.36 33.66 8.49
N GLN A 84 -7.36 34.29 9.09
CA GLN A 84 -8.48 34.96 8.43
C GLN A 84 -8.57 36.41 8.94
N ASP A 85 -7.45 37.13 8.81
CA ASP A 85 -7.35 38.58 8.96
C ASP A 85 -7.78 39.12 10.34
N ASN A 86 -7.53 38.33 11.40
CA ASN A 86 -7.94 38.58 12.79
C ASN A 86 -9.47 38.72 12.98
N ARG A 87 -10.25 38.08 12.11
CA ARG A 87 -11.71 38.01 12.26
C ARG A 87 -12.09 37.30 13.55
N LEU A 88 -13.01 37.88 14.31
CA LEU A 88 -13.64 37.23 15.46
C LEU A 88 -14.58 36.10 15.00
N GLN A 89 -14.44 34.93 15.61
CA GLN A 89 -15.17 33.70 15.31
C GLN A 89 -15.57 32.99 16.61
N LYS A 90 -16.78 32.42 16.67
CA LYS A 90 -17.27 31.76 17.88
C LYS A 90 -16.87 30.30 17.96
N LEU A 91 -16.70 29.82 19.19
CA LEU A 91 -16.45 28.43 19.53
C LEU A 91 -17.75 27.84 20.14
N PRO A 92 -18.07 26.55 19.92
CA PRO A 92 -19.12 25.87 20.70
C PRO A 92 -18.74 25.84 22.19
N VAL A 93 -19.72 25.73 23.07
CA VAL A 93 -19.49 25.58 24.52
C VAL A 93 -18.74 24.27 24.84
N SER A 94 -18.85 23.27 23.97
CA SER A 94 -18.05 22.04 24.05
C SER A 94 -16.61 22.19 23.54
N GLY A 95 -16.23 23.31 22.94
CA GLY A 95 -14.90 23.52 22.37
C GLY A 95 -13.99 24.25 23.35
N GLU A 96 -12.82 23.68 23.61
CA GLU A 96 -11.79 24.26 24.48
C GLU A 96 -10.47 24.43 23.71
N ASP A 97 -9.64 25.37 24.17
CA ASP A 97 -8.27 25.61 23.71
C ASP A 97 -8.11 25.66 22.17
N TRP A 98 -9.03 26.34 21.47
CA TRP A 98 -8.87 26.61 20.04
C TRP A 98 -7.61 27.44 19.79
N ARG A 99 -6.76 26.97 18.90
CA ARG A 99 -5.52 27.67 18.52
C ARG A 99 -5.36 27.69 17.00
N ALA A 100 -5.15 28.87 16.43
CA ALA A 100 -4.58 29.01 15.10
C ALA A 100 -3.10 28.62 15.12
N ILE A 101 -2.68 27.82 14.15
CA ILE A 101 -1.31 27.36 13.94
C ILE A 101 -1.01 27.54 12.45
N SER A 102 0.24 27.78 12.06
CA SER A 102 0.62 27.79 10.64
C SER A 102 1.86 26.93 10.45
N GLN A 103 1.67 25.62 10.38
CA GLN A 103 2.75 24.65 10.21
C GLN A 103 2.43 23.75 9.01
N CYS A 104 3.15 23.97 7.91
CA CYS A 104 3.00 23.21 6.68
C CYS A 104 4.35 22.57 6.35
N SER A 105 4.45 21.27 6.59
CA SER A 105 5.60 20.49 6.15
C SER A 105 5.32 20.03 4.72
N ALA A 106 6.15 20.52 3.79
CA ALA A 106 6.21 20.03 2.43
C ALA A 106 7.10 18.77 2.31
N ASP A 107 7.65 18.29 3.44
CA ASP A 107 8.51 17.11 3.49
C ASP A 107 7.67 15.87 3.18
N ILE A 108 7.98 15.24 2.05
CA ILE A 108 7.27 14.05 1.60
C ILE A 108 7.61 12.91 2.56
N THR A 109 6.68 12.58 3.45
CA THR A 109 6.82 11.42 4.35
C THR A 109 6.80 10.13 3.53
N LYS A 110 7.99 9.59 3.24
CA LYS A 110 8.18 8.35 2.46
C LYS A 110 8.31 7.13 3.36
N SER A 111 7.57 6.07 3.07
CA SER A 111 7.81 4.72 3.61
C SER A 111 7.54 3.65 2.54
N SER A 112 8.11 2.45 2.72
CA SER A 112 8.01 1.36 1.74
C SER A 112 7.82 0.02 2.44
N HIS A 113 6.88 -0.80 1.96
CA HIS A 113 6.39 -2.01 2.62
C HIS A 113 6.22 -3.16 1.63
N THR A 114 6.71 -4.35 1.96
CA THR A 114 6.56 -5.58 1.16
C THR A 114 5.20 -6.27 1.36
N SER A 115 4.42 -5.83 2.35
CA SER A 115 3.11 -6.39 2.68
C SER A 115 2.11 -5.29 3.01
N VAL A 116 0.82 -5.60 2.81
CA VAL A 116 -0.30 -4.70 3.12
C VAL A 116 -0.28 -4.27 4.59
N ARG A 117 0.05 -5.22 5.48
CA ARG A 117 0.23 -5.09 6.94
C ARG A 117 0.76 -3.71 7.39
N TYR A 118 2.04 -3.45 7.11
CA TYR A 118 2.74 -2.26 7.62
C TYR A 118 2.27 -0.95 6.98
N SER A 119 1.62 -1.01 5.82
CA SER A 119 1.01 0.15 5.17
C SER A 119 -0.17 0.71 5.97
N ILE A 120 -0.92 -0.15 6.69
CA ILE A 120 -2.09 0.25 7.48
C ILE A 120 -1.69 1.01 8.76
N ILE A 121 -0.64 0.52 9.42
CA ILE A 121 -0.17 0.99 10.74
C ILE A 121 0.18 2.49 10.68
N ILE A 122 0.79 2.95 9.58
CA ILE A 122 1.16 4.37 9.38
C ILE A 122 -0.05 5.24 9.01
N ILE A 123 -1.09 4.67 8.39
CA ILE A 123 -2.33 5.39 8.07
C ILE A 123 -3.11 5.71 9.35
N GLY A 124 -3.18 4.74 10.29
CA GLY A 124 -3.91 4.78 11.55
C GLY A 124 -3.09 5.16 12.79
N LEU A 125 -2.34 6.27 12.74
CA LEU A 125 -1.52 6.84 13.82
C LEU A 125 -2.33 7.29 15.06
N ALA A 126 -2.89 6.30 15.76
CA ALA A 126 -3.54 6.40 17.08
C ALA A 126 -3.75 5.03 17.78
N LEU A 127 -3.52 3.89 17.08
CA LEU A 127 -3.96 2.56 17.53
C LEU A 127 -2.91 1.66 18.21
N GLU A 128 -1.78 2.22 18.68
CA GLU A 128 -0.65 1.48 19.29
C GLU A 128 -1.03 0.49 20.40
N ARG A 129 -2.19 0.68 21.05
CA ARG A 129 -2.63 -0.10 22.22
C ARG A 129 -3.54 -1.31 21.88
N PHE A 130 -3.82 -1.57 20.61
CA PHE A 130 -4.67 -2.70 20.17
C PHE A 130 -3.93 -3.74 19.31
N MET A 131 -2.62 -3.59 19.11
CA MET A 131 -1.81 -4.54 18.36
C MET A 131 -1.21 -5.60 19.30
N THR A 132 -1.80 -6.80 19.32
CA THR A 132 -1.06 -8.01 19.71
C THR A 132 -0.28 -8.52 18.50
N GLU A 133 0.82 -9.23 18.73
CA GLU A 133 1.83 -9.53 17.68
C GLU A 133 1.28 -10.26 16.44
N SER A 134 0.15 -10.95 16.59
CA SER A 134 -0.45 -11.88 15.62
C SER A 134 -1.73 -11.42 14.92
N VAL A 135 -2.42 -10.35 15.37
CA VAL A 135 -3.75 -9.98 14.83
C VAL A 135 -3.93 -8.46 14.66
N GLU A 136 -4.51 -8.06 13.53
CA GLU A 136 -4.80 -6.67 13.19
C GLU A 136 -6.30 -6.47 12.88
N VAL A 137 -6.84 -5.37 13.40
CA VAL A 137 -8.27 -4.99 13.28
C VAL A 137 -8.44 -3.52 12.88
N GLY A 138 -7.49 -2.66 13.23
CA GLY A 138 -7.50 -1.25 12.80
C GLY A 138 -7.28 -1.12 11.29
N GLY A 139 -8.17 -0.41 10.60
CA GLY A 139 -8.02 -0.07 9.18
C GLY A 139 -8.21 -1.21 8.17
N THR A 140 -8.51 -2.43 8.61
CA THR A 140 -8.72 -3.63 7.77
C THR A 140 -9.96 -3.58 6.87
N ARG A 141 -10.75 -2.50 6.92
CA ARG A 141 -11.84 -2.20 5.97
C ARG A 141 -11.77 -0.77 5.41
N SER A 142 -10.59 -0.14 5.51
CA SER A 142 -10.35 1.19 4.94
C SER A 142 -10.19 1.14 3.41
N LYS A 143 -10.45 2.24 2.71
CA LYS A 143 -10.28 2.33 1.25
C LYS A 143 -8.85 1.99 0.80
N ALA A 144 -7.85 2.46 1.55
CA ALA A 144 -6.44 2.18 1.28
C ALA A 144 -6.08 0.69 1.49
N TYR A 145 -6.66 0.04 2.52
CA TYR A 145 -6.50 -1.41 2.71
C TYR A 145 -7.15 -2.20 1.59
N ASN A 146 -8.36 -1.82 1.17
CA ASN A 146 -9.07 -2.52 0.08
C ASN A 146 -8.28 -2.41 -1.24
N PHE A 147 -7.72 -1.23 -1.55
CA PHE A 147 -6.80 -1.05 -2.68
C PHE A 147 -5.56 -1.95 -2.57
N ALA A 148 -4.84 -1.89 -1.45
CA ALA A 148 -3.61 -2.66 -1.28
C ALA A 148 -3.85 -4.19 -1.27
N THR A 149 -4.95 -4.64 -0.68
CA THR A 149 -5.39 -6.05 -0.70
C THR A 149 -5.81 -6.50 -2.10
N GLN A 150 -6.49 -5.65 -2.88
CA GLN A 150 -6.79 -5.95 -4.28
C GLN A 150 -5.49 -6.14 -5.07
N MET A 151 -4.55 -5.19 -5.00
CA MET A 151 -3.26 -5.29 -5.67
C MET A 151 -2.53 -6.59 -5.29
N ALA A 152 -2.41 -6.89 -3.99
CA ALA A 152 -1.77 -8.10 -3.49
C ALA A 152 -2.50 -9.43 -3.82
N SER A 153 -3.70 -9.37 -4.39
CA SER A 153 -4.45 -10.52 -4.94
C SER A 153 -4.31 -10.68 -6.45
N GLU A 154 -3.96 -9.60 -7.16
CA GLU A 154 -3.66 -9.63 -8.59
C GLU A 154 -2.22 -10.12 -8.86
N ASP A 155 -1.26 -9.64 -8.08
CA ASP A 155 0.17 -9.85 -8.32
C ASP A 155 1.01 -9.65 -7.04
N ARG A 156 2.33 -9.89 -7.14
CA ARG A 156 3.29 -9.49 -6.10
C ARG A 156 3.64 -8.00 -6.25
N TYR A 157 3.11 -7.17 -5.36
CA TYR A 157 3.36 -5.72 -5.31
C TYR A 157 4.16 -5.28 -4.07
N THR A 158 5.01 -4.28 -4.24
CA THR A 158 5.60 -3.47 -3.17
C THR A 158 4.80 -2.18 -3.04
N PHE A 159 4.51 -1.75 -1.81
CA PHE A 159 3.74 -0.54 -1.53
C PHE A 159 4.63 0.59 -1.04
N SER A 160 4.37 1.82 -1.48
CA SER A 160 5.00 3.04 -0.99
C SER A 160 3.95 4.07 -0.59
N LEU A 161 4.12 4.67 0.58
CA LEU A 161 3.28 5.78 1.05
C LEU A 161 4.07 7.08 0.95
N HIS A 162 3.45 8.09 0.34
CA HIS A 162 3.91 9.48 0.31
C HIS A 162 2.83 10.36 0.91
N GLY A 163 3.20 11.40 1.65
CA GLY A 163 2.22 12.36 2.14
C GLY A 163 2.80 13.73 2.51
N VAL A 164 1.95 14.74 2.31
CA VAL A 164 2.16 16.15 2.67
C VAL A 164 1.10 16.52 3.72
N THR A 165 1.49 17.29 4.73
CA THR A 165 0.67 17.54 5.93
C THR A 165 0.83 18.97 6.41
N CYS A 166 -0.29 19.72 6.39
CA CYS A 166 -0.30 21.14 6.74
C CYS A 166 -1.43 21.45 7.74
N ILE A 167 -1.05 21.89 8.93
CA ILE A 167 -1.90 22.13 10.10
C ILE A 167 -2.19 23.62 10.22
N CYS A 168 -3.48 23.98 10.29
CA CYS A 168 -3.96 25.35 10.43
C CYS A 168 -4.64 25.64 11.79
N CYS A 169 -5.28 24.64 12.42
CA CYS A 169 -5.97 24.84 13.70
C CYS A 169 -5.88 23.60 14.59
N MET A 170 -6.12 23.79 15.88
CA MET A 170 -6.30 22.72 16.86
C MET A 170 -7.54 22.98 17.71
N ILE A 171 -8.27 21.92 18.09
CA ILE A 171 -9.44 21.96 19.00
C ILE A 171 -9.34 20.82 20.02
N TYR A 172 -9.65 21.12 21.28
CA TYR A 172 -9.86 20.16 22.35
C TYR A 172 -11.33 20.07 22.75
N LEU A 173 -11.73 18.94 23.33
CA LEU A 173 -13.04 18.74 23.97
C LEU A 173 -12.88 18.36 25.47
N PRO A 174 -13.80 18.84 26.33
CA PRO A 174 -13.87 18.50 27.75
C PRO A 174 -14.35 17.05 27.97
N THR A 175 -14.44 16.63 29.24
CA THR A 175 -14.34 15.21 29.63
C THR A 175 -15.63 14.44 29.87
N PHE A 176 -16.82 15.05 29.90
CA PHE A 176 -18.05 14.37 30.37
C PHE A 176 -19.37 14.79 29.70
N TYR A 177 -20.11 13.83 29.12
CA TYR A 177 -21.58 13.84 28.97
C TYR A 177 -22.13 12.41 28.71
N ASN A 178 -23.44 12.23 28.47
CA ASN A 178 -24.17 10.94 28.43
C ASN A 178 -25.49 11.07 27.61
N SER A 179 -26.32 10.09 27.24
CA SER A 179 -26.39 8.60 27.32
C SER A 179 -27.30 8.09 26.15
N PHE A 180 -28.08 7.00 26.06
CA PHE A 180 -28.63 5.94 26.95
C PHE A 180 -29.09 4.71 26.10
N THR A 181 -29.84 3.76 26.68
CA THR A 181 -30.48 2.57 26.06
C THR A 181 -29.54 1.43 25.59
N LYS A 182 -30.07 0.23 25.25
CA LYS A 182 -29.32 -1.05 25.34
C LYS A 182 -29.45 -2.04 24.15
N PRO A 183 -30.63 -2.35 23.58
CA PRO A 183 -30.69 -3.03 22.26
C PRO A 183 -29.92 -2.25 21.19
N GLN A 184 -29.90 -0.93 21.33
CA GLN A 184 -29.19 0.04 20.50
C GLN A 184 -27.67 -0.16 20.46
N TYR A 185 -27.02 -1.06 21.22
CA TYR A 185 -25.54 -1.06 21.25
C TYR A 185 -24.87 -1.44 19.91
N ASN A 186 -25.45 -2.33 19.11
CA ASN A 186 -24.97 -2.55 17.73
C ASN A 186 -25.28 -1.34 16.83
N ASP A 187 -26.49 -0.79 16.92
CA ASP A 187 -26.87 0.43 16.20
C ASP A 187 -25.99 1.63 16.58
N LEU A 188 -25.48 1.68 17.82
CA LEU A 188 -24.56 2.70 18.33
C LEU A 188 -23.18 2.54 17.71
N ILE A 189 -22.65 1.31 17.61
CA ILE A 189 -21.37 1.05 16.93
C ILE A 189 -21.49 1.32 15.41
N HIS A 190 -22.65 1.06 14.80
CA HIS A 190 -22.91 1.42 13.41
C HIS A 190 -23.14 2.92 13.18
N THR A 191 -23.82 3.62 14.09
CA THR A 191 -24.19 5.04 13.95
C THR A 191 -23.08 5.98 14.41
N TYR A 192 -22.43 5.69 15.54
CA TYR A 192 -21.45 6.54 16.21
C TYR A 192 -20.03 5.93 16.25
N GLY A 193 -19.84 4.71 15.73
CA GLY A 193 -18.53 4.05 15.69
C GLY A 193 -18.12 3.40 17.02
N THR A 194 -16.88 2.95 17.12
CA THR A 194 -16.34 2.37 18.38
C THR A 194 -15.68 3.43 19.27
N HIS A 195 -15.31 4.56 18.69
CA HIS A 195 -14.60 5.66 19.34
C HIS A 195 -15.25 7.00 18.96
N TYR A 196 -14.91 8.06 19.69
CA TYR A 196 -15.16 9.44 19.27
C TYR A 196 -13.85 10.22 19.20
N ILE A 197 -13.85 11.27 18.38
CA ILE A 197 -12.69 12.15 18.20
C ILE A 197 -12.65 13.18 19.32
N ARG A 198 -11.67 13.12 20.22
CA ARG A 198 -11.54 14.04 21.37
C ARG A 198 -10.64 15.26 21.11
N GLN A 199 -9.63 15.10 20.26
CA GLN A 199 -8.71 16.17 19.88
C GLN A 199 -8.49 16.12 18.38
N VAL A 200 -8.40 17.28 17.72
CA VAL A 200 -8.13 17.38 16.28
C VAL A 200 -7.01 18.36 15.99
N TYR A 201 -6.11 17.95 15.11
CA TYR A 201 -5.31 18.85 14.29
C TYR A 201 -6.02 18.99 12.94
N LEU A 202 -6.46 20.21 12.66
CA LEU A 202 -7.22 20.57 11.46
C LEU A 202 -6.31 21.24 10.44
N GLY A 203 -6.59 21.00 9.16
CA GLY A 203 -5.85 21.60 8.06
C GLY A 203 -6.08 20.87 6.74
N GLY A 204 -5.00 20.64 6.00
CA GLY A 204 -4.98 19.93 4.73
C GLY A 204 -4.00 18.77 4.79
N ARG A 205 -4.44 17.59 4.35
CA ARG A 205 -3.58 16.41 4.23
C ARG A 205 -3.78 15.77 2.86
N LEU A 206 -2.65 15.37 2.29
CA LEU A 206 -2.53 14.74 0.99
C LEU A 206 -1.73 13.45 1.20
N ARG A 207 -2.29 12.30 0.81
CA ARG A 207 -1.65 10.98 0.92
C ARG A 207 -1.78 10.23 -0.40
N ARG A 208 -0.70 9.66 -0.93
CA ARG A 208 -0.74 8.71 -2.05
C ARG A 208 -0.09 7.40 -1.61
N VAL A 209 -0.82 6.30 -1.78
CA VAL A 209 -0.29 4.94 -1.74
C VAL A 209 -0.02 4.52 -3.18
N THR A 210 1.23 4.30 -3.53
CA THR A 210 1.65 3.68 -4.78
C THR A 210 1.82 2.17 -4.55
N ALA A 211 1.42 1.37 -5.54
CA ALA A 211 1.68 -0.06 -5.62
C ALA A 211 2.48 -0.34 -6.89
N ALA A 212 3.69 -0.87 -6.75
CA ALA A 212 4.59 -1.20 -7.85
C ALA A 212 4.78 -2.73 -7.96
N ARG A 213 4.63 -3.31 -9.15
CA ARG A 213 4.78 -4.76 -9.36
C ARG A 213 6.21 -5.21 -9.13
N THR A 214 6.48 -5.91 -8.03
CA THR A 214 7.83 -6.25 -7.57
C THR A 214 8.60 -7.04 -8.62
N CYS A 215 8.03 -8.13 -9.13
CA CYS A 215 8.75 -9.03 -10.03
C CYS A 215 8.87 -8.51 -11.46
N LEU A 216 7.90 -7.73 -11.94
CA LEU A 216 8.01 -7.06 -13.23
C LEU A 216 9.06 -5.95 -13.19
N SER A 217 9.22 -5.26 -12.06
CA SER A 217 10.32 -4.32 -11.85
C SER A 217 11.69 -5.02 -11.84
N SER A 218 11.85 -6.15 -11.11
CA SER A 218 13.07 -6.95 -11.15
C SER A 218 13.44 -7.41 -12.57
N LEU A 219 12.47 -7.91 -13.35
CA LEU A 219 12.69 -8.34 -14.74
C LEU A 219 13.08 -7.19 -15.68
N ASN A 220 12.61 -5.97 -15.42
CA ASN A 220 13.01 -4.77 -16.16
C ASN A 220 14.37 -4.20 -15.69
N GLY A 221 15.08 -4.90 -14.79
CA GLY A 221 16.39 -4.48 -14.27
C GLY A 221 16.32 -3.34 -13.25
N LEU A 222 15.14 -3.04 -12.69
CA LEU A 222 14.94 -1.95 -11.74
C LEU A 222 15.22 -2.42 -10.31
N SER A 223 16.12 -1.75 -9.59
CA SER A 223 16.29 -2.01 -8.15
C SER A 223 15.10 -1.47 -7.33
N PRO A 224 14.83 -2.02 -6.13
CA PRO A 224 13.82 -1.48 -5.22
C PRO A 224 14.06 0.00 -4.82
N ASN A 225 15.30 0.48 -4.90
CA ASN A 225 15.63 1.89 -4.67
C ASN A 225 15.20 2.75 -5.86
N GLU A 226 15.51 2.36 -7.10
CA GLU A 226 15.10 3.09 -8.31
C GLU A 226 13.58 3.15 -8.46
N VAL A 227 12.85 2.08 -8.11
CA VAL A 227 11.38 2.08 -8.08
C VAL A 227 10.86 3.12 -7.07
N ARG A 228 11.42 3.18 -5.85
CA ARG A 228 11.06 4.14 -4.79
C ARG A 228 11.49 5.59 -5.12
N GLU A 229 12.53 5.76 -5.92
CA GLU A 229 13.08 7.05 -6.32
C GLU A 229 12.46 7.58 -7.62
N ALA A 230 11.92 6.71 -8.49
CA ALA A 230 11.06 7.11 -9.60
C ALA A 230 9.64 7.47 -9.15
N ASP A 231 9.13 6.84 -8.09
CA ASP A 231 7.88 7.18 -7.40
C ASP A 231 7.99 8.54 -6.66
N VAL A 232 8.19 9.64 -7.39
CA VAL A 232 8.31 10.98 -6.82
C VAL A 232 6.99 11.73 -6.77
N PHE A 233 6.52 11.93 -5.55
CA PHE A 233 5.33 12.71 -5.24
C PHE A 233 5.64 14.21 -5.05
N THR A 234 6.15 14.90 -6.07
CA THR A 234 6.46 16.34 -6.00
C THR A 234 5.38 17.22 -6.65
N PRO A 235 4.54 17.91 -5.86
CA PRO A 235 3.66 18.98 -6.39
C PRO A 235 4.41 20.27 -6.74
N VAL A 236 5.72 20.35 -6.52
CA VAL A 236 6.57 21.49 -6.85
C VAL A 236 7.73 21.00 -7.73
N TYR A 237 7.76 21.47 -8.98
CA TYR A 237 8.89 21.46 -9.93
C TYR A 237 9.97 20.38 -9.74
N LEU A 238 9.77 19.22 -10.38
CA LEU A 238 10.86 18.31 -10.72
C LEU A 238 11.31 18.43 -12.19
N THR A 239 11.47 19.66 -12.66
CA THR A 239 12.22 19.98 -13.88
C THR A 239 13.74 19.74 -13.75
N VAL A 240 14.20 19.20 -12.61
CA VAL A 240 15.62 19.21 -12.20
C VAL A 240 16.23 17.80 -12.05
N SER A 241 15.46 16.70 -12.20
CA SER A 241 16.02 15.32 -12.12
C SER A 241 15.61 14.36 -13.26
N LEU A 242 14.73 14.78 -14.17
CA LEU A 242 14.42 14.03 -15.42
C LEU A 242 15.57 14.03 -16.45
N SER A 243 16.69 14.69 -16.12
CA SER A 243 17.95 14.68 -16.87
C SER A 243 18.86 13.49 -16.53
N ALA A 244 18.68 12.85 -15.38
CA ALA A 244 19.49 11.71 -14.95
C ALA A 244 18.89 10.35 -15.37
N LEU A 245 17.56 10.23 -15.29
CA LEU A 245 16.80 9.07 -15.74
C LEU A 245 15.87 9.51 -16.88
N GLY A 246 16.18 9.05 -18.10
CA GLY A 246 15.53 9.56 -19.31
C GLY A 246 14.01 9.39 -19.31
N PHE A 247 13.29 10.36 -19.88
CA PHE A 247 11.83 10.47 -19.85
C PHE A 247 11.08 9.16 -20.23
N LEU A 248 11.59 8.39 -21.20
CA LEU A 248 11.02 7.09 -21.60
C LEU A 248 11.14 6.01 -20.51
N TYR A 249 12.28 5.94 -19.81
CA TYR A 249 12.52 5.01 -18.70
C TYR A 249 11.58 5.32 -17.54
N VAL A 250 11.45 6.60 -17.17
CA VAL A 250 10.48 7.04 -16.14
C VAL A 250 9.04 6.75 -16.57
N SER A 251 8.67 7.02 -17.83
CA SER A 251 7.34 6.68 -18.35
C SER A 251 7.03 5.18 -18.30
N SER A 252 8.03 4.31 -18.51
CA SER A 252 7.86 2.86 -18.37
C SER A 252 7.64 2.45 -16.91
N ILE A 253 8.42 2.99 -15.96
CA ILE A 253 8.27 2.69 -14.53
C ILE A 253 6.88 3.07 -14.02
N PHE A 254 6.39 4.27 -14.35
CA PHE A 254 5.06 4.69 -13.94
C PHE A 254 3.92 3.85 -14.56
N SER A 255 4.13 3.20 -15.70
CA SER A 255 3.15 2.24 -16.24
C SER A 255 3.05 0.93 -15.44
N LEU A 256 4.01 0.67 -14.54
CA LEU A 256 4.02 -0.44 -13.60
C LEU A 256 3.39 -0.07 -12.23
N HIS A 257 3.04 1.21 -12.05
CA HIS A 257 2.54 1.76 -10.79
C HIS A 257 1.02 1.94 -10.84
N GLN A 258 0.33 1.48 -9.80
CA GLN A 258 -1.06 1.89 -9.51
C GLN A 258 -1.07 2.81 -8.29
N HIS A 259 -2.02 3.75 -8.22
CA HIS A 259 -2.06 4.76 -7.17
C HIS A 259 -3.45 4.90 -6.54
N TYR A 260 -3.53 4.83 -5.21
CA TYR A 260 -4.65 5.34 -4.42
C TYR A 260 -4.27 6.70 -3.83
N THR A 261 -5.05 7.74 -4.09
CA THR A 261 -4.80 9.10 -3.57
C THR A 261 -5.97 9.55 -2.67
N GLU A 262 -5.63 10.13 -1.52
CA GLU A 262 -6.54 10.76 -0.57
C GLU A 262 -6.16 12.23 -0.40
N VAL A 263 -7.15 13.11 -0.58
CA VAL A 263 -7.05 14.54 -0.28
C VAL A 263 -8.14 14.89 0.74
N VAL A 264 -7.75 15.52 1.85
CA VAL A 264 -8.68 16.02 2.86
C VAL A 264 -8.34 17.47 3.23
N GLY A 265 -9.38 18.27 3.49
CA GLY A 265 -9.28 19.72 3.60
C GLY A 265 -9.12 20.41 2.24
N GLY A 266 -9.28 21.73 2.22
CA GLY A 266 -9.21 22.55 1.02
C GLY A 266 -10.40 22.39 0.07
N ASN A 267 -10.25 22.92 -1.14
CA ASN A 267 -11.25 22.96 -2.22
C ASN A 267 -10.55 22.85 -3.59
N GLY A 268 -11.32 22.48 -4.62
CA GLY A 268 -10.98 22.70 -6.03
C GLY A 268 -9.90 21.80 -6.63
N TRP A 269 -9.49 20.74 -5.91
CA TRP A 269 -8.43 19.84 -6.34
C TRP A 269 -8.68 18.40 -5.84
N LEU A 270 -8.33 17.41 -6.67
CA LEU A 270 -8.63 15.99 -6.43
C LEU A 270 -7.39 15.12 -6.12
N GLY A 271 -6.17 15.65 -6.33
CA GLY A 271 -4.93 14.87 -6.19
C GLY A 271 -4.52 14.12 -7.47
N ASP A 272 -5.04 14.51 -8.62
CA ASP A 272 -4.84 13.87 -9.93
C ASP A 272 -3.49 14.22 -10.57
N PHE A 273 -2.39 13.77 -9.95
CA PHE A 273 -1.07 13.85 -10.55
C PHE A 273 -0.95 12.93 -11.78
N LEU A 274 -1.16 13.50 -12.97
CA LEU A 274 -0.81 12.93 -14.27
C LEU A 274 0.61 13.38 -14.67
N LEU A 275 1.46 12.45 -15.07
CA LEU A 275 2.85 12.73 -15.50
C LEU A 275 2.97 13.70 -16.68
N THR A 276 1.90 13.80 -17.47
CA THR A 276 1.80 14.64 -18.66
C THR A 276 1.26 16.04 -18.37
N GLN A 277 0.87 16.36 -17.12
CA GLN A 277 0.27 17.65 -16.75
C GLN A 277 0.88 18.23 -15.47
N ASN A 278 1.23 19.52 -15.51
CA ASN A 278 1.71 20.25 -14.34
C ASN A 278 0.53 20.79 -13.52
N ASP A 279 0.20 20.11 -12.42
CA ASP A 279 -0.86 20.53 -11.49
C ASP A 279 -0.33 21.21 -10.20
N SER A 280 0.86 21.82 -10.27
CA SER A 280 1.36 22.68 -9.19
C SER A 280 0.38 23.81 -8.84
N LEU A 281 -0.39 24.30 -9.83
CA LEU A 281 -1.39 25.36 -9.61
C LEU A 281 -2.61 24.83 -8.83
N GLY A 282 -3.10 23.62 -9.12
CA GLY A 282 -4.17 22.98 -8.33
C GLY A 282 -3.73 22.75 -6.89
N PHE A 283 -2.52 22.22 -6.68
CA PHE A 283 -1.94 22.05 -5.33
C PHE A 283 -1.79 23.37 -4.56
N VAL A 284 -1.29 24.44 -5.19
CA VAL A 284 -1.12 25.75 -4.53
C VAL A 284 -2.48 26.38 -4.20
N ASN A 285 -3.45 26.30 -5.10
CA ASN A 285 -4.83 26.78 -4.86
C ASN A 285 -5.51 25.97 -3.73
N TRP A 286 -5.33 24.65 -3.72
CA TRP A 286 -5.78 23.77 -2.64
C TRP A 286 -5.17 24.22 -1.31
N LEU A 287 -3.84 24.37 -1.24
CA LEU A 287 -3.13 24.75 -0.02
C LEU A 287 -3.58 26.12 0.52
N HIS A 288 -3.78 27.12 -0.34
CA HIS A 288 -4.33 28.42 0.07
C HIS A 288 -5.79 28.33 0.56
N SER A 289 -6.58 27.38 0.04
CA SER A 289 -7.97 27.19 0.45
C SER A 289 -8.14 26.44 1.78
N VAL A 290 -7.13 25.67 2.23
CA VAL A 290 -7.15 24.89 3.48
C VAL A 290 -7.58 25.72 4.68
N LYS A 291 -7.04 26.94 4.84
CA LYS A 291 -7.35 27.81 5.98
C LYS A 291 -8.84 28.23 6.07
N ASN A 292 -9.58 28.12 4.96
CA ASN A 292 -11.00 28.44 4.87
C ASN A 292 -11.91 27.20 5.00
N ARG A 293 -11.40 26.02 4.61
CA ARG A 293 -12.12 24.73 4.70
C ARG A 293 -11.17 23.62 5.15
N PRO A 294 -10.74 23.60 6.42
CA PRO A 294 -9.88 22.53 6.91
C PRO A 294 -10.68 21.25 7.21
N ASP A 295 -10.02 20.11 7.14
CA ASP A 295 -10.51 18.81 7.61
C ASP A 295 -9.49 18.20 8.58
N ILE A 296 -9.76 17.01 9.11
CA ILE A 296 -8.93 16.38 10.15
C ILE A 296 -7.67 15.76 9.55
N VAL A 297 -6.53 16.33 9.92
CA VAL A 297 -5.19 15.92 9.50
C VAL A 297 -4.60 14.88 10.45
N SER A 298 -4.82 15.04 11.75
CA SER A 298 -4.48 14.09 12.82
C SER A 298 -5.49 14.20 13.96
N TYR A 299 -5.71 13.13 14.73
CA TYR A 299 -6.75 13.04 15.75
C TYR A 299 -6.33 12.19 16.96
N SER A 300 -6.88 12.52 18.14
CA SER A 300 -6.85 11.63 19.31
C SER A 300 -8.23 11.01 19.50
N LEU A 301 -8.28 9.67 19.56
CA LEU A 301 -9.52 8.91 19.76
C LEU A 301 -9.74 8.56 21.24
N ARG A 302 -11.00 8.43 21.63
CA ARG A 302 -11.43 7.89 22.92
C ARG A 302 -12.51 6.82 22.70
N PRO A 303 -12.44 5.65 23.37
CA PRO A 303 -13.42 4.58 23.16
C PRO A 303 -14.79 5.00 23.71
N MET A 304 -15.85 4.67 22.99
CA MET A 304 -17.21 5.13 23.29
C MET A 304 -17.74 4.61 24.66
N CYS A 305 -17.14 3.54 25.19
CA CYS A 305 -17.45 3.05 26.54
C CYS A 305 -17.09 4.04 27.67
N GLU A 306 -16.16 4.99 27.45
CA GLU A 306 -15.86 6.05 28.44
C GLU A 306 -17.04 7.02 28.67
N LEU A 307 -18.01 7.09 27.73
CA LEU A 307 -19.19 7.97 27.80
C LEU A 307 -20.40 7.31 28.48
N MET A 308 -20.27 6.08 28.97
CA MET A 308 -21.36 5.36 29.64
C MET A 308 -21.51 5.84 31.09
N PRO A 309 -22.73 6.24 31.54
CA PRO A 309 -22.91 6.91 32.83
C PRO A 309 -22.90 5.98 34.05
N THR A 310 -22.79 4.66 33.86
CA THR A 310 -22.64 3.68 34.95
C THR A 310 -21.59 2.64 34.58
N ASP A 311 -20.87 2.11 35.58
CA ASP A 311 -19.81 1.11 35.35
C ASP A 311 -20.34 -0.20 34.71
N ASN A 312 -21.61 -0.56 34.98
CA ASN A 312 -22.28 -1.68 34.34
C ASN A 312 -22.50 -1.44 32.83
N GLN A 313 -22.92 -0.23 32.43
CA GLN A 313 -23.04 0.14 31.01
C GLN A 313 -21.66 0.29 30.35
N LYS A 314 -20.68 0.86 31.05
CA LYS A 314 -19.29 0.98 30.61
C LYS A 314 -18.65 -0.37 30.32
N THR A 315 -18.83 -1.32 31.22
CA THR A 315 -18.35 -2.71 31.07
C THR A 315 -19.07 -3.40 29.90
N GLY A 316 -20.40 -3.27 29.80
CA GLY A 316 -21.16 -3.85 28.69
C GLY A 316 -20.80 -3.27 27.31
N MET A 317 -20.65 -1.94 27.20
CA MET A 317 -20.21 -1.27 25.98
C MET A 317 -18.76 -1.61 25.64
N LYS A 318 -17.87 -1.73 26.64
CA LYS A 318 -16.49 -2.18 26.43
C LYS A 318 -16.47 -3.59 25.82
N ALA A 319 -17.19 -4.54 26.41
CA ALA A 319 -17.29 -5.91 25.90
C ALA A 319 -17.92 -5.97 24.49
N ALA A 320 -18.93 -5.13 24.19
CA ALA A 320 -19.51 -5.05 22.86
C ALA A 320 -18.54 -4.49 21.81
N ILE A 321 -17.70 -3.51 22.17
CA ILE A 321 -16.64 -2.98 21.30
C ILE A 321 -15.54 -4.05 21.11
N GLU A 322 -15.15 -4.76 22.16
CA GLU A 322 -14.15 -5.84 22.08
C GLU A 322 -14.64 -6.99 21.18
N GLN A 323 -15.89 -7.46 21.37
CA GLN A 323 -16.52 -8.45 20.48
C GLN A 323 -16.60 -7.95 19.03
N TYR A 324 -17.01 -6.69 18.79
CA TYR A 324 -17.07 -6.14 17.42
C TYR A 324 -15.69 -6.09 16.74
N LEU A 325 -14.62 -5.89 17.51
CA LEU A 325 -13.25 -5.93 17.01
C LEU A 325 -12.81 -7.37 16.71
N GLU A 326 -13.15 -8.33 17.57
CA GLU A 326 -12.92 -9.77 17.35
C GLU A 326 -13.67 -10.29 16.11
N ASP A 327 -14.97 -10.00 15.99
CA ASP A 327 -15.80 -10.30 14.81
C ASP A 327 -15.33 -9.58 13.53
N SER A 328 -14.50 -8.53 13.69
CA SER A 328 -13.90 -7.80 12.58
C SER A 328 -12.48 -8.26 12.22
N MET A 329 -11.90 -9.21 12.95
CA MET A 329 -10.60 -9.81 12.64
C MET A 329 -10.63 -10.49 11.27
N ILE A 330 -9.66 -10.15 10.41
CA ILE A 330 -9.42 -10.88 9.17
C ILE A 330 -8.39 -11.96 9.47
N ALA A 331 -8.77 -13.23 9.28
CA ALA A 331 -7.88 -14.37 9.52
C ALA A 331 -6.62 -14.25 8.64
N ASN A 332 -5.46 -14.11 9.27
CA ASN A 332 -4.21 -13.73 8.59
C ASN A 332 -3.60 -14.91 7.81
N SER A 333 -4.12 -15.17 6.62
CA SER A 333 -3.73 -16.30 5.77
C SER A 333 -2.44 -16.07 4.98
N GLN A 334 -1.96 -14.82 4.85
CA GLN A 334 -0.68 -14.51 4.23
C GLN A 334 0.48 -14.74 5.21
N ARG A 335 0.77 -16.01 5.50
CA ARG A 335 2.18 -16.39 5.65
C ARG A 335 2.86 -16.06 4.32
N GLU A 336 3.92 -15.26 4.37
CA GLU A 336 4.78 -15.04 3.20
C GLU A 336 5.24 -16.42 2.70
N LYS A 337 4.86 -16.80 1.47
CA LYS A 337 5.31 -18.05 0.86
C LYS A 337 6.79 -17.91 0.51
N GLN A 338 7.64 -18.18 1.49
CA GLN A 338 9.08 -18.15 1.37
C GLN A 338 9.49 -19.23 0.36
N CYS A 339 10.00 -18.81 -0.80
CA CYS A 339 10.41 -19.75 -1.85
C CYS A 339 11.51 -20.68 -1.34
N TRP A 340 11.52 -21.92 -1.85
CA TRP A 340 12.51 -22.91 -1.46
C TRP A 340 13.94 -22.36 -1.71
N PRO A 341 14.82 -22.36 -0.69
CA PRO A 341 16.19 -21.90 -0.85
C PRO A 341 16.87 -22.57 -2.04
N ASN A 342 17.62 -21.77 -2.80
CA ASN A 342 18.35 -22.21 -4.00
C ASN A 342 17.46 -22.66 -5.19
N THR A 343 16.20 -22.23 -5.27
CA THR A 343 15.41 -22.37 -6.51
C THR A 343 16.08 -21.57 -7.64
N PRO A 344 16.53 -22.18 -8.75
CA PRO A 344 17.24 -21.45 -9.80
C PRO A 344 16.36 -20.42 -10.51
N ASN A 345 16.99 -19.37 -11.04
CA ASN A 345 16.35 -18.22 -11.69
C ASN A 345 15.43 -17.37 -10.77
N LEU A 346 15.30 -17.65 -9.47
CA LEU A 346 14.54 -16.77 -8.55
C LEU A 346 15.46 -15.92 -7.68
N ASP A 347 15.05 -14.68 -7.41
CA ASP A 347 15.65 -13.80 -6.40
C ASP A 347 15.10 -14.08 -4.98
N SER A 348 15.60 -13.33 -4.00
CA SER A 348 15.13 -13.41 -2.60
C SER A 348 13.66 -12.98 -2.40
N ASN A 349 13.05 -12.34 -3.39
CA ASN A 349 11.65 -11.94 -3.44
C ASN A 349 10.79 -12.91 -4.27
N CYS A 350 11.26 -14.14 -4.55
CA CYS A 350 10.58 -15.12 -5.42
C CYS A 350 10.43 -14.69 -6.89
N CYS A 351 11.04 -13.59 -7.31
CA CYS A 351 10.87 -13.03 -8.64
C CYS A 351 11.86 -13.65 -9.64
N PRO A 352 11.45 -13.94 -10.89
CA PRO A 352 12.37 -14.42 -11.91
C PRO A 352 13.44 -13.37 -12.23
N GLN A 353 14.69 -13.82 -12.34
CA GLN A 353 15.85 -13.00 -12.67
C GLN A 353 16.01 -12.79 -14.17
N GLN A 354 15.56 -13.76 -14.97
CA GLN A 354 15.60 -13.74 -16.44
C GLN A 354 14.30 -14.30 -17.01
N VAL A 355 13.81 -13.68 -18.10
CA VAL A 355 12.81 -14.28 -18.98
C VAL A 355 13.42 -15.42 -19.80
N GLY A 356 12.58 -16.26 -20.41
CA GLY A 356 13.05 -17.34 -21.28
C GLY A 356 13.66 -18.52 -20.53
N LYS A 357 13.15 -18.83 -19.32
CA LYS A 357 13.57 -19.97 -18.51
C LYS A 357 12.39 -20.88 -18.16
N GLY A 358 12.66 -22.17 -18.07
CA GLY A 358 11.69 -23.18 -17.68
C GLY A 358 12.33 -24.52 -17.34
N THR A 359 11.51 -25.46 -16.88
CA THR A 359 11.88 -26.86 -16.71
C THR A 359 11.53 -27.67 -17.95
N LEU A 360 12.49 -28.41 -18.50
CA LEU A 360 12.32 -29.28 -19.67
C LEU A 360 12.50 -30.77 -19.29
N THR A 361 11.56 -31.60 -19.70
CA THR A 361 11.69 -33.07 -19.59
C THR A 361 11.29 -33.72 -20.92
N VAL A 362 12.15 -34.58 -21.48
CA VAL A 362 11.79 -35.47 -22.58
C VAL A 362 11.20 -36.74 -21.99
N THR A 363 10.00 -37.12 -22.41
CA THR A 363 9.17 -38.16 -21.74
C THR A 363 8.99 -39.44 -22.55
N MET A 364 9.29 -39.38 -23.86
CA MET A 364 9.26 -40.53 -24.76
C MET A 364 10.07 -40.21 -26.01
N ILE A 365 10.82 -41.20 -26.50
CA ILE A 365 11.38 -41.21 -27.85
C ILE A 365 10.97 -42.54 -28.49
N ARG A 366 10.59 -42.53 -29.76
CA ARG A 366 10.22 -43.72 -30.53
C ARG A 366 10.70 -43.60 -31.96
N ALA A 367 11.39 -44.61 -32.47
CA ALA A 367 11.70 -44.72 -33.90
C ALA A 367 10.91 -45.86 -34.54
N TRP A 368 10.82 -45.86 -35.87
CA TRP A 368 10.17 -46.90 -36.66
C TRP A 368 10.74 -46.96 -38.08
N GLY A 369 10.73 -48.15 -38.67
CA GLY A 369 11.22 -48.37 -40.03
C GLY A 369 12.71 -48.12 -40.21
N LEU A 370 13.48 -48.24 -39.12
CA LEU A 370 14.94 -48.30 -39.20
C LEU A 370 15.35 -49.60 -39.93
N ALA A 371 16.61 -49.68 -40.34
CA ALA A 371 17.22 -50.91 -40.82
C ALA A 371 18.41 -51.20 -39.91
N GLY A 372 18.16 -51.94 -38.82
CA GLY A 372 19.16 -52.18 -37.78
C GLY A 372 20.18 -53.27 -38.14
N ASP A 373 21.32 -53.25 -37.44
CA ASP A 373 22.28 -54.34 -37.42
C ASP A 373 22.13 -55.22 -36.15
N TYR A 374 23.19 -55.94 -35.77
CA TYR A 374 23.18 -56.85 -34.62
C TYR A 374 23.35 -56.14 -33.26
N PHE A 375 23.93 -54.95 -33.22
CA PHE A 375 24.26 -54.22 -32.00
C PHE A 375 23.13 -53.26 -31.59
N GLY A 376 22.59 -52.52 -32.56
CA GLY A 376 21.35 -51.76 -32.43
C GLY A 376 21.47 -50.35 -31.85
N THR A 377 20.32 -49.69 -31.71
CA THR A 377 20.25 -48.23 -31.74
C THR A 377 20.13 -47.55 -30.37
N PHE A 378 20.55 -46.30 -30.30
CA PHE A 378 20.36 -45.40 -29.17
C PHE A 378 20.23 -43.95 -29.63
N VAL A 379 19.80 -43.07 -28.72
CA VAL A 379 19.65 -41.64 -29.00
C VAL A 379 20.56 -40.82 -28.09
N LYS A 380 21.25 -39.85 -28.68
CA LYS A 380 21.88 -38.74 -27.95
C LYS A 380 20.95 -37.52 -28.01
N MET A 381 20.79 -36.83 -26.90
CA MET A 381 20.07 -35.56 -26.84
C MET A 381 20.99 -34.50 -26.22
N GLN A 382 20.94 -33.29 -26.76
CA GLN A 382 21.64 -32.13 -26.22
C GLN A 382 20.70 -30.92 -26.15
N PHE A 383 20.68 -30.26 -25.00
CA PHE A 383 20.04 -28.96 -24.82
C PHE A 383 21.05 -28.01 -24.14
N GLY A 384 21.66 -27.13 -24.93
CA GLY A 384 22.76 -26.28 -24.46
C GLY A 384 23.96 -27.11 -23.99
N SER A 385 24.30 -27.00 -22.70
CA SER A 385 25.38 -27.76 -22.05
C SER A 385 24.95 -29.10 -21.44
N ILE A 386 23.65 -29.43 -21.47
CA ILE A 386 23.09 -30.64 -20.84
C ILE A 386 22.91 -31.73 -21.90
N HIS A 387 23.38 -32.94 -21.60
CA HIS A 387 23.42 -34.07 -22.53
C HIS A 387 22.85 -35.34 -21.88
N HIS A 388 22.13 -36.15 -22.67
CA HIS A 388 21.63 -37.46 -22.27
C HIS A 388 21.89 -38.50 -23.37
N LYS A 389 22.36 -39.71 -23.01
CA LYS A 389 22.36 -40.91 -23.88
C LYS A 389 21.25 -41.85 -23.38
N THR A 390 20.44 -42.41 -24.29
CA THR A 390 19.52 -43.50 -23.93
C THR A 390 20.29 -44.81 -23.68
N ASN A 391 19.62 -45.82 -23.11
CA ASN A 391 20.08 -47.20 -23.29
C ASN A 391 19.98 -47.60 -24.77
N VAL A 392 20.75 -48.61 -25.16
CA VAL A 392 20.69 -49.24 -26.49
C VAL A 392 19.47 -50.17 -26.55
N ILE A 393 18.84 -50.28 -27.74
CA ILE A 393 17.77 -51.22 -28.04
C ILE A 393 18.03 -51.82 -29.43
N ASN A 394 18.27 -53.12 -29.51
CA ASN A 394 18.19 -53.88 -30.75
C ASN A 394 16.72 -54.05 -31.15
N SER A 395 16.27 -53.24 -32.10
CA SER A 395 14.96 -53.30 -32.78
C SER A 395 14.91 -52.28 -33.91
N ASP A 396 14.23 -52.59 -35.03
CA ASP A 396 13.91 -51.61 -36.08
C ASP A 396 12.85 -50.57 -35.67
N ASN A 397 12.18 -50.78 -34.53
CA ASN A 397 11.08 -49.95 -34.03
C ASN A 397 11.25 -49.63 -32.52
N PRO A 398 12.41 -49.12 -32.08
CA PRO A 398 12.76 -48.96 -30.67
C PRO A 398 11.92 -47.87 -30.00
N THR A 399 11.65 -48.01 -28.70
CA THR A 399 10.91 -47.02 -27.92
C THR A 399 11.50 -46.87 -26.52
N TRP A 400 11.82 -45.65 -26.13
CA TRP A 400 12.39 -45.27 -24.84
C TRP A 400 11.35 -44.50 -24.02
N HIS A 401 10.76 -45.15 -23.02
CA HIS A 401 9.76 -44.59 -22.10
C HIS A 401 10.40 -44.14 -20.77
N ILE A 402 11.43 -43.30 -20.85
CA ILE A 402 12.15 -42.76 -19.70
C ILE A 402 12.00 -41.24 -19.70
N ASN A 403 11.81 -40.65 -18.51
CA ASN A 403 11.81 -39.21 -18.31
C ASN A 403 13.26 -38.72 -18.21
N TYR A 404 13.80 -38.21 -19.31
CA TYR A 404 15.08 -37.52 -19.35
C TYR A 404 14.88 -36.07 -18.93
N ASP A 405 15.15 -35.79 -17.65
CA ASP A 405 15.05 -34.44 -17.11
C ASP A 405 16.27 -33.60 -17.52
N PHE A 406 16.02 -32.46 -18.15
CA PHE A 406 17.04 -31.45 -18.45
C PHE A 406 17.08 -30.36 -17.36
N GLY A 407 16.22 -30.46 -16.34
CA GLY A 407 16.16 -29.47 -15.27
C GLY A 407 15.81 -28.09 -15.81
N LYS A 408 16.49 -27.05 -15.30
CA LYS A 408 16.27 -25.66 -15.71
C LYS A 408 17.08 -25.32 -16.97
N VAL A 409 16.38 -24.86 -18.01
CA VAL A 409 16.94 -24.59 -19.34
C VAL A 409 16.60 -23.19 -19.85
N ASP A 410 17.37 -22.71 -20.83
CA ASP A 410 17.09 -21.48 -21.57
C ASP A 410 16.29 -21.76 -22.84
N THR A 411 15.06 -21.25 -22.91
CA THR A 411 14.09 -21.56 -23.97
C THR A 411 14.39 -20.92 -25.33
N HIS A 412 15.38 -20.03 -25.41
CA HIS A 412 15.87 -19.51 -26.69
C HIS A 412 16.75 -20.52 -27.43
N LEU A 413 17.29 -21.51 -26.71
CA LEU A 413 18.02 -22.64 -27.28
C LEU A 413 17.06 -23.64 -27.94
N ALA A 414 17.65 -24.66 -28.55
CA ALA A 414 16.94 -25.69 -29.28
C ALA A 414 17.47 -27.08 -28.89
N LEU A 415 16.59 -28.07 -28.91
CA LEU A 415 16.90 -29.47 -28.61
C LEU A 415 17.48 -30.12 -29.86
N ASN A 416 18.78 -30.46 -29.80
CA ASN A 416 19.40 -31.36 -30.76
C ASN A 416 19.13 -32.80 -30.34
N VAL A 417 18.66 -33.63 -31.26
CA VAL A 417 18.42 -35.06 -31.05
C VAL A 417 19.04 -35.83 -32.20
N GLU A 418 19.84 -36.82 -31.87
CA GLU A 418 20.60 -37.64 -32.80
C GLU A 418 20.33 -39.12 -32.52
N LEU A 419 19.81 -39.83 -33.53
CA LEU A 419 19.66 -41.27 -33.53
C LEU A 419 20.92 -41.90 -34.11
N TRP A 420 21.52 -42.84 -33.37
CA TRP A 420 22.75 -43.54 -33.72
C TRP A 420 22.52 -45.05 -33.68
N ASP A 421 23.19 -45.80 -34.56
CA ASP A 421 23.47 -47.21 -34.32
C ASP A 421 24.74 -47.34 -33.47
N GLU A 422 24.79 -48.36 -32.60
CA GLU A 422 26.02 -48.73 -31.89
C GLU A 422 26.77 -49.77 -32.72
N ASP A 423 28.10 -49.69 -32.83
CA ASP A 423 28.89 -50.59 -33.67
C ASP A 423 30.26 -50.86 -33.02
N TRP A 424 30.96 -51.92 -33.42
CA TRP A 424 32.18 -52.41 -32.78
C TRP A 424 33.35 -51.41 -32.85
N TYR A 425 33.40 -50.58 -33.89
CA TYR A 425 34.50 -49.62 -34.11
C TYR A 425 34.06 -48.16 -34.11
N TYR A 426 32.98 -47.82 -34.84
CA TYR A 426 32.48 -46.45 -34.96
C TYR A 426 30.96 -46.45 -35.11
N ASN A 427 30.25 -45.98 -34.08
CA ASN A 427 28.80 -45.79 -34.08
C ASN A 427 28.37 -44.87 -35.23
N ASP A 428 27.39 -45.28 -36.03
CA ASP A 428 26.92 -44.55 -37.22
C ASP A 428 25.74 -43.61 -36.91
N LEU A 429 25.72 -42.42 -37.53
CA LEU A 429 24.64 -41.44 -37.35
C LEU A 429 23.48 -41.75 -38.31
N LEU A 430 22.44 -42.40 -37.79
CA LEU A 430 21.22 -42.72 -38.55
C LEU A 430 20.37 -41.50 -38.85
N GLY A 431 20.40 -40.45 -38.03
CA GLY A 431 19.69 -39.20 -38.33
C GLY A 431 19.73 -38.20 -37.19
N SER A 432 19.59 -36.92 -37.51
CA SER A 432 19.58 -35.84 -36.51
C SER A 432 18.56 -34.76 -36.82
N CYS A 433 18.14 -34.05 -35.78
CA CYS A 433 17.31 -32.87 -35.92
C CYS A 433 17.49 -31.90 -34.75
N ASN A 434 17.40 -30.61 -35.07
CA ASN A 434 17.35 -29.53 -34.09
C ASN A 434 15.96 -28.89 -34.09
N ARG A 435 15.41 -28.60 -32.90
CA ARG A 435 14.06 -28.04 -32.71
C ARG A 435 14.01 -27.04 -31.55
N SER A 436 13.63 -25.79 -31.84
CA SER A 436 13.16 -24.88 -30.79
C SER A 436 11.89 -25.46 -30.15
N LEU A 437 11.78 -25.37 -28.84
CA LEU A 437 10.67 -25.93 -28.07
C LEU A 437 9.61 -24.86 -27.75
N MET A 438 8.42 -25.32 -27.38
CA MET A 438 7.28 -24.50 -26.98
C MET A 438 6.72 -24.95 -25.63
N MET A 439 6.20 -24.02 -24.81
CA MET A 439 5.55 -24.33 -23.53
C MET A 439 4.40 -25.32 -23.71
N GLY A 440 4.28 -26.27 -22.78
CA GLY A 440 3.28 -27.34 -22.79
C GLY A 440 3.90 -28.71 -23.11
N SER A 441 3.03 -29.69 -23.37
CA SER A 441 3.43 -31.04 -23.77
C SER A 441 3.21 -31.24 -25.26
N HIS A 442 4.29 -31.46 -26.01
CA HIS A 442 4.29 -31.51 -27.47
C HIS A 442 5.07 -32.72 -27.98
N SER A 443 4.87 -33.08 -29.25
CA SER A 443 5.73 -34.02 -29.97
C SER A 443 6.12 -33.50 -31.35
N PHE A 444 7.28 -33.94 -31.83
CA PHE A 444 7.75 -33.67 -33.19
C PHE A 444 8.40 -34.92 -33.79
N THR A 445 8.40 -35.01 -35.11
CA THR A 445 9.04 -36.09 -35.87
C THR A 445 10.27 -35.56 -36.61
N CYS A 446 11.25 -36.44 -36.76
CA CYS A 446 12.52 -36.21 -37.43
C CYS A 446 12.84 -37.40 -38.35
N SER A 447 13.40 -37.09 -39.52
CA SER A 447 13.82 -38.09 -40.50
C SER A 447 15.11 -38.77 -40.07
N ALA A 448 15.29 -40.01 -40.50
CA ALA A 448 16.53 -40.76 -40.46
C ALA A 448 16.84 -41.31 -41.87
N ASN A 449 18.05 -41.82 -42.08
CA ASN A 449 18.51 -42.44 -43.33
C ASN A 449 17.58 -43.58 -43.77
N THR A 450 17.05 -44.32 -42.79
CA THR A 450 15.93 -45.25 -42.92
C THR A 450 14.87 -44.89 -41.87
N GLY A 451 13.59 -44.90 -42.26
CA GLY A 451 12.50 -44.66 -41.32
C GLY A 451 12.41 -43.23 -40.77
N SER A 452 12.00 -43.10 -39.51
CA SER A 452 11.88 -41.82 -38.80
C SER A 452 11.80 -42.03 -37.28
N PHE A 453 12.02 -40.96 -36.52
CA PHE A 453 11.83 -40.96 -35.06
C PHE A 453 11.01 -39.77 -34.56
N GLN A 454 10.22 -40.00 -33.52
CA GLN A 454 9.41 -39.02 -32.82
C GLN A 454 9.93 -38.82 -31.40
N VAL A 455 9.94 -37.56 -30.96
CA VAL A 455 10.28 -37.14 -29.59
C VAL A 455 9.05 -36.49 -28.97
N ARG A 456 8.73 -36.80 -27.72
CA ARG A 456 7.68 -36.13 -26.93
C ARG A 456 8.27 -35.53 -25.67
N TYR A 457 8.06 -34.23 -25.48
CA TYR A 457 8.61 -33.46 -24.37
C TYR A 457 7.52 -32.66 -23.65
N THR A 458 7.84 -32.20 -22.45
CA THR A 458 7.07 -31.20 -21.69
C THR A 458 8.02 -30.06 -21.30
N LEU A 459 7.63 -28.82 -21.61
CA LEU A 459 8.32 -27.60 -21.21
C LEU A 459 7.39 -26.75 -20.34
N THR A 460 7.79 -26.50 -19.09
CA THR A 460 7.02 -25.72 -18.11
C THR A 460 7.79 -24.46 -17.75
N CYS A 461 7.20 -23.28 -17.92
CA CYS A 461 7.87 -22.02 -17.58
C CYS A 461 8.12 -21.85 -16.08
N ASP A 462 9.13 -21.05 -15.75
CA ASP A 462 9.40 -20.65 -14.36
C ASP A 462 8.28 -19.77 -13.76
N LEU A 463 8.35 -19.57 -12.44
CA LEU A 463 7.38 -18.75 -11.72
C LEU A 463 7.36 -17.31 -12.28
N HIS A 464 6.15 -16.75 -12.37
CA HIS A 464 5.87 -15.47 -13.04
C HIS A 464 6.25 -15.37 -14.53
N LEU A 465 6.54 -16.48 -15.24
CA LEU A 465 6.74 -16.48 -16.70
C LEU A 465 5.61 -17.19 -17.45
N THR A 466 5.42 -16.81 -18.71
CA THR A 466 4.44 -17.38 -19.66
C THR A 466 4.84 -17.09 -21.10
N GLY A 467 4.03 -17.57 -22.04
CA GLY A 467 4.29 -17.50 -23.48
C GLY A 467 5.07 -18.70 -24.02
N ASP A 468 5.07 -18.83 -25.34
CA ASP A 468 5.52 -20.02 -26.05
C ASP A 468 6.97 -20.39 -25.71
N ARG A 469 7.82 -19.41 -25.42
CA ARG A 469 9.20 -19.58 -24.94
C ARG A 469 9.40 -18.97 -23.56
N CYS A 470 8.37 -18.87 -22.71
CA CYS A 470 8.50 -18.27 -21.37
C CYS A 470 9.02 -16.82 -21.40
N GLU A 471 8.77 -16.12 -22.50
CA GLU A 471 9.32 -14.79 -22.82
C GLU A 471 8.50 -13.63 -22.22
N ARG A 472 7.28 -13.90 -21.75
CA ARG A 472 6.35 -12.91 -21.20
C ARG A 472 6.19 -13.06 -19.70
N TYR A 473 5.95 -11.94 -19.02
CA TYR A 473 5.59 -11.92 -17.61
C TYR A 473 4.17 -12.42 -17.37
N LYS A 474 3.96 -13.09 -16.24
CA LYS A 474 2.68 -13.57 -15.73
C LYS A 474 2.47 -13.08 -14.28
N PRO A 475 1.49 -12.20 -14.04
CA PRO A 475 1.07 -11.86 -12.68
C PRO A 475 0.73 -13.08 -11.84
N SER A 476 1.11 -13.08 -10.57
CA SER A 476 0.71 -14.10 -9.60
C SER A 476 0.75 -13.55 -8.18
N PRO A 477 -0.31 -13.72 -7.36
CA PRO A 477 -0.25 -13.45 -5.94
C PRO A 477 0.67 -14.44 -5.21
N ASN A 478 1.02 -14.10 -3.96
CA ASN A 478 1.91 -14.85 -3.07
C ASN A 478 1.32 -16.17 -2.57
#